data_AF-A0A7V9RNN5-F1
#
_entry.id   AF-A0A7V9RNN5-F1
#
_cell.length_a   1.000
_cell.length_b   1.000
_cell.length_c   1.000
_cell.angle_alpha   90.00
_cell.angle_beta   90.00
_cell.angle_gamma   90.00
#
_symmetry.space_group_name_H-M   'P 1'
#
loop_
_entity.id
_entity.type
_entity.pdbx_description
1 polymer ?
#
loop_
_entity_poly.entity_id
_entity_poly.type
_entity_poly.pdbx_seq_one_letter_code
_entity_poly.pdbx_strand_id
1 'polypeptide(L)'
;MKSRQAIGTGLAAALTAGAAWIGIDAATAGSEQGVTGSASAAADGDGLASSGWRGMPVDSVAQAQQLAGEGRTLTLVTEEVRARGVDVGAEGESTGDFFVFEETVFNARGGQVIGEDTVRCELGIRTFNCEATIKLDRRGKITVGGALFSRRDNVIPVTGGTGNFSGVGGELRVFSLRGGKSLLVLKLIR
;
A
#
# COMPACT_ATOMS: atom_id res chain seq x y z
N MET A 1 -24.65 51.69 37.98
CA MET A 1 -25.68 51.19 38.92
C MET A 1 -25.48 49.68 39.07
N LYS A 2 -24.77 49.22 40.13
CA LYS A 2 -25.23 48.31 41.20
C LYS A 2 -26.03 47.10 40.66
N SER A 3 -25.56 45.85 40.77
CA SER A 3 -25.53 44.98 41.97
C SER A 3 -24.68 43.72 41.66
N ARG A 4 -23.65 43.32 42.43
CA ARG A 4 -23.64 42.40 43.62
C ARG A 4 -24.56 41.17 43.42
N GLN A 5 -24.14 39.92 43.58
CA GLN A 5 -23.48 39.32 44.76
C GLN A 5 -22.99 37.87 44.46
N ALA A 6 -21.97 37.43 45.22
CA ALA A 6 -21.42 36.06 45.26
C ALA A 6 -22.16 35.16 46.28
N ILE A 7 -21.90 33.85 46.25
CA ILE A 7 -21.94 32.79 47.30
C ILE A 7 -21.76 31.45 46.53
N GLY A 8 -20.98 30.42 46.87
CA GLY A 8 -20.19 30.03 48.04
C GLY A 8 -20.10 28.49 48.05
N THR A 9 -18.93 27.94 48.42
CA THR A 9 -18.69 26.67 49.19
C THR A 9 -19.55 25.44 48.85
N GLY A 10 -19.00 24.33 48.34
CA GLY A 10 -18.07 23.43 49.03
C GLY A 10 -18.83 22.24 49.63
N LEU A 11 -18.59 21.01 49.16
CA LEU A 11 -19.04 19.81 49.87
C LEU A 11 -18.06 18.64 49.70
N ALA A 12 -17.93 17.90 50.80
CA ALA A 12 -16.89 16.93 51.11
C ALA A 12 -17.24 15.50 50.71
N ALA A 13 -16.23 14.64 50.85
CA ALA A 13 -16.19 13.20 50.68
C ALA A 13 -17.24 12.40 51.48
N ALA A 14 -17.53 11.17 51.02
CA ALA A 14 -17.46 9.96 51.86
C ALA A 14 -17.62 8.67 51.04
N LEU A 15 -16.90 7.65 51.49
CA LEU A 15 -16.86 6.25 51.04
C LEU A 15 -18.17 5.49 51.23
N THR A 16 -18.43 4.48 50.40
CA THR A 16 -18.94 3.17 50.86
C THR A 16 -18.38 2.03 50.00
N ALA A 17 -17.77 1.06 50.68
CA ALA A 17 -17.43 -0.26 50.16
C ALA A 17 -18.63 -1.20 50.37
N GLY A 18 -18.90 -2.08 49.40
CA GLY A 18 -19.91 -3.14 49.51
C GLY A 18 -19.40 -4.38 48.79
N ALA A 19 -19.21 -5.46 49.55
CA ALA A 19 -18.65 -6.73 49.13
C ALA A 19 -19.71 -7.71 48.60
N ALA A 20 -19.24 -8.59 47.71
CA ALA A 20 -19.63 -9.99 47.44
C ALA A 20 -21.11 -10.31 47.11
N TRP A 21 -21.33 -11.12 46.07
CA TRP A 21 -21.97 -12.44 46.18
C TRP A 21 -21.61 -13.31 44.97
N ILE A 22 -21.49 -14.60 45.27
CA ILE A 22 -21.12 -15.73 44.43
C ILE A 22 -22.31 -16.12 43.55
N GLY A 23 -22.04 -16.46 42.28
CA GLY A 23 -22.96 -17.17 41.41
C GLY A 23 -22.21 -18.27 40.66
N ILE A 24 -22.41 -19.50 41.11
CA ILE A 24 -22.04 -20.74 40.40
C ILE A 24 -23.19 -21.03 39.42
N ASP A 25 -22.89 -21.31 38.16
CA ASP A 25 -23.70 -22.22 37.36
C ASP A 25 -22.80 -23.01 36.42
N ALA A 26 -22.81 -24.33 36.62
CA ALA A 26 -22.30 -25.32 35.68
C ALA A 26 -23.49 -25.78 34.82
N ALA A 27 -23.39 -25.60 33.50
CA ALA A 27 -24.25 -26.28 32.55
C ALA A 27 -23.44 -26.73 31.33
N THR A 28 -23.58 -28.01 31.03
CA THR A 28 -22.97 -28.78 29.96
C THR A 28 -23.67 -28.57 28.60
N ALA A 29 -22.89 -28.76 27.54
CA ALA A 29 -23.25 -29.23 26.21
C ALA A 29 -24.03 -28.27 25.27
N GLY A 30 -23.41 -28.03 24.11
CA GLY A 30 -24.02 -27.32 22.99
C GLY A 30 -22.99 -27.01 21.91
N SER A 31 -22.59 -28.03 21.15
CA SER A 31 -21.83 -27.87 19.92
C SER A 31 -22.72 -27.21 18.86
N GLU A 32 -22.57 -25.91 18.66
CA GLU A 32 -23.09 -25.23 17.47
C GLU A 32 -21.90 -24.79 16.63
N GLN A 33 -21.74 -25.47 15.49
CA GLN A 33 -20.89 -25.05 14.38
C GLN A 33 -21.48 -23.78 13.79
N GLY A 34 -21.15 -22.64 14.40
CA GLY A 34 -21.36 -21.32 13.83
C GLY A 34 -20.30 -21.08 12.76
N VAL A 35 -20.71 -21.18 11.49
CA VAL A 35 -19.99 -20.66 10.32
C VAL A 35 -19.78 -19.17 10.52
N THR A 36 -18.69 -18.80 11.18
CA THR A 36 -18.18 -17.44 11.21
C THR A 36 -17.15 -17.37 10.11
N GLY A 37 -17.43 -16.54 9.10
CA GLY A 37 -16.53 -16.30 7.98
C GLY A 37 -15.19 -15.84 8.52
N SER A 38 -14.20 -16.73 8.43
CA SER A 38 -12.82 -16.39 8.67
C SER A 38 -12.43 -15.36 7.62
N ALA A 39 -12.28 -14.11 8.07
CA ALA A 39 -11.38 -13.18 7.42
C ALA A 39 -10.05 -13.92 7.25
N SER A 40 -9.71 -14.28 6.01
CA SER A 40 -8.40 -14.81 5.69
C SER A 40 -7.41 -13.67 5.89
N ALA A 41 -6.82 -13.62 7.08
CA ALA A 41 -5.53 -13.04 7.29
C ALA A 41 -4.59 -13.62 6.21
N ALA A 42 -4.26 -12.81 5.21
CA ALA A 42 -3.12 -13.07 4.36
C ALA A 42 -1.87 -12.77 5.19
N ALA A 43 -1.50 -13.70 6.04
CA ALA A 43 -0.22 -13.71 6.74
C ALA A 43 0.34 -15.12 6.58
N ASP A 44 1.31 -15.23 5.68
CA ASP A 44 2.58 -15.98 5.84
C ASP A 44 3.22 -16.11 4.46
N GLY A 45 4.04 -15.12 4.13
CA GLY A 45 4.69 -15.01 2.83
C GLY A 45 5.77 -13.94 2.84
N ASP A 46 6.70 -14.03 3.79
CA ASP A 46 7.99 -13.32 3.74
C ASP A 46 8.92 -13.89 2.64
N GLY A 47 8.35 -14.36 1.52
CA GLY A 47 9.07 -14.62 0.28
C GLY A 47 9.21 -13.32 -0.52
N LEU A 48 10.22 -13.21 -1.39
CA LEU A 48 10.54 -12.02 -2.19
C LEU A 48 9.39 -11.34 -2.97
N ALA A 49 8.18 -11.92 -3.01
CA ALA A 49 6.99 -11.54 -3.77
C ALA A 49 6.58 -10.06 -3.70
N SER A 50 7.06 -9.29 -2.72
CA SER A 50 6.77 -7.85 -2.61
C SER A 50 8.01 -6.99 -2.43
N SER A 51 9.20 -7.56 -2.38
CA SER A 51 10.34 -6.86 -1.78
C SER A 51 11.19 -6.08 -2.80
N GLY A 52 11.18 -6.49 -4.08
CA GLY A 52 11.89 -5.80 -5.16
C GLY A 52 11.18 -4.55 -5.70
N TRP A 53 9.84 -4.53 -5.67
CA TRP A 53 9.03 -3.36 -6.07
C TRP A 53 8.67 -2.42 -4.91
N ARG A 54 8.97 -2.79 -3.66
CA ARG A 54 8.84 -1.89 -2.51
C ARG A 54 9.78 -0.70 -2.71
N GLY A 55 9.19 0.41 -3.15
CA GLY A 55 9.89 1.64 -3.45
C GLY A 55 10.59 2.25 -2.24
N MET A 56 11.29 3.35 -2.47
CA MET A 56 11.98 4.07 -1.41
C MET A 56 10.96 4.59 -0.37
N PRO A 57 11.18 4.35 0.94
CA PRO A 57 10.23 4.78 1.95
C PRO A 57 10.17 6.32 2.05
N VAL A 58 8.96 6.85 2.17
CA VAL A 58 8.67 8.29 2.36
C VAL A 58 7.53 8.48 3.36
N ASP A 59 7.55 9.60 4.08
CA ASP A 59 6.52 9.94 5.06
C ASP A 59 5.30 10.62 4.42
N SER A 60 5.42 11.16 3.20
CA SER A 60 4.34 11.89 2.54
C SER A 60 4.44 11.94 1.02
N VAL A 61 3.31 12.23 0.36
CA VAL A 61 3.23 12.54 -1.08
C VAL A 61 4.11 13.74 -1.45
N ALA A 62 4.13 14.77 -0.61
CA ALA A 62 4.92 15.97 -0.85
C ALA A 62 6.43 15.68 -0.88
N GLN A 63 6.92 14.86 0.06
CA GLN A 63 8.32 14.42 0.07
C GLN A 63 8.67 13.66 -1.21
N ALA A 64 7.81 12.73 -1.64
CA ALA A 64 8.05 11.97 -2.86
C ALA A 64 8.07 12.85 -4.12
N GLN A 65 7.18 13.84 -4.21
CA GLN A 65 7.19 14.82 -5.31
C GLN A 65 8.47 15.65 -5.33
N GLN A 66 8.96 16.08 -4.16
CA GLN A 66 10.25 16.77 -4.05
C GLN A 66 11.41 15.87 -4.50
N LEU A 67 11.43 14.61 -4.08
CA LEU A 67 12.44 13.63 -4.48
C LEU A 67 12.37 13.27 -5.97
N ALA A 68 11.19 13.36 -6.60
CA ALA A 68 11.04 13.19 -8.05
C ALA A 68 11.60 14.36 -8.87
N GLY A 69 11.82 15.51 -8.22
CA GLY A 69 12.36 16.71 -8.83
C GLY A 69 11.31 17.49 -9.64
N GLU A 70 11.79 18.55 -10.30
CA GLU A 70 10.92 19.47 -11.03
C GLU A 70 10.48 18.92 -12.40
N GLY A 71 9.33 19.38 -12.89
CA GLY A 71 8.79 19.04 -14.21
C GLY A 71 7.31 18.67 -14.16
N ARG A 72 6.75 18.28 -15.31
CA ARG A 72 5.37 17.82 -15.39
C ARG A 72 5.27 16.38 -14.88
N THR A 73 4.79 16.23 -13.66
CA THR A 73 4.60 14.93 -13.02
C THR A 73 3.15 14.46 -13.02
N LEU A 74 2.95 13.15 -13.12
CA LEU A 74 1.72 12.45 -12.77
C LEU A 74 1.96 11.66 -11.48
N THR A 75 1.21 11.96 -10.43
CA THR A 75 1.31 11.26 -9.15
C THR A 75 0.10 10.35 -8.95
N LEU A 76 0.36 9.09 -8.65
CA LEU A 76 -0.65 8.06 -8.42
C LEU A 76 -0.36 7.38 -7.07
N VAL A 77 -1.41 7.00 -6.36
CA VAL A 77 -1.30 6.13 -5.18
C VAL A 77 -1.76 4.75 -5.59
N THR A 78 -1.07 3.69 -5.20
CA THR A 78 -1.45 2.32 -5.51
C THR A 78 -1.57 1.47 -4.25
N GLU A 79 -2.44 0.47 -4.33
CA GLU A 79 -2.67 -0.51 -3.28
C GLU A 79 -2.74 -1.89 -3.92
N GLU A 80 -1.83 -2.78 -3.53
CA GLU A 80 -1.80 -4.16 -3.99
C GLU A 80 -3.08 -4.88 -3.58
N VAL A 81 -3.75 -5.51 -4.55
CA VAL A 81 -4.99 -6.27 -4.32
C VAL A 81 -4.83 -7.77 -4.56
N ARG A 82 -3.82 -8.17 -5.33
CA ARG A 82 -3.48 -9.56 -5.59
C ARG A 82 -2.01 -9.68 -5.91
N ALA A 83 -1.34 -10.66 -5.32
CA ALA A 83 0.04 -11.01 -5.65
C ALA A 83 0.24 -12.52 -5.74
N ARG A 84 1.20 -12.94 -6.55
CA ARG A 84 1.61 -14.34 -6.69
C ARG A 84 3.08 -14.45 -7.07
N GLY A 85 3.83 -15.26 -6.32
CA GLY A 85 5.14 -15.75 -6.72
C GLY A 85 5.03 -16.99 -7.61
N VAL A 86 5.93 -17.10 -8.58
CA VAL A 86 6.07 -18.25 -9.47
C VAL A 86 7.51 -18.72 -9.41
N ASP A 87 7.70 -19.87 -8.78
CA ASP A 87 8.95 -20.63 -8.77
C ASP A 87 9.03 -21.44 -10.07
N VAL A 88 10.05 -21.16 -10.88
CA VAL A 88 10.31 -21.84 -12.16
C VAL A 88 11.69 -22.49 -12.20
N GLY A 89 12.50 -22.29 -11.16
CA GLY A 89 13.90 -22.68 -11.12
C GLY A 89 14.17 -23.84 -10.18
N ALA A 90 15.22 -23.70 -9.38
CA ALA A 90 15.51 -24.64 -8.31
C ALA A 90 14.48 -24.44 -7.20
N GLU A 91 14.13 -25.51 -6.48
CA GLU A 91 13.16 -25.42 -5.38
C GLU A 91 13.51 -24.28 -4.41
N GLY A 92 12.55 -23.38 -4.22
CA GLY A 92 12.74 -22.16 -3.47
C GLY A 92 13.20 -21.00 -4.34
N GLU A 93 13.57 -19.90 -3.71
CA GLU A 93 13.85 -18.67 -4.42
C GLU A 93 15.14 -18.74 -5.23
N SER A 94 15.04 -18.60 -6.54
CA SER A 94 16.14 -18.77 -7.47
C SER A 94 16.09 -17.80 -8.66
N THR A 95 17.20 -17.70 -9.41
CA THR A 95 17.26 -16.85 -10.60
C THR A 95 16.28 -17.36 -11.67
N GLY A 96 15.48 -16.45 -12.22
CA GLY A 96 14.43 -16.73 -13.20
C GLY A 96 13.03 -16.78 -12.60
N ASP A 97 12.93 -16.96 -11.27
CA ASP A 97 11.65 -16.84 -10.57
C ASP A 97 11.07 -15.44 -10.76
N PHE A 98 9.75 -15.36 -10.75
CA PHE A 98 9.09 -14.07 -10.93
C PHE A 98 7.87 -13.95 -10.05
N PHE A 99 7.53 -12.70 -9.73
CA PHE A 99 6.31 -12.37 -9.04
C PHE A 99 5.46 -11.47 -9.93
N VAL A 100 4.15 -11.66 -9.82
CA VAL A 100 3.15 -10.86 -10.50
C VAL A 100 2.19 -10.32 -9.47
N PHE A 101 1.76 -9.08 -9.65
CA PHE A 101 0.74 -8.48 -8.80
C PHE A 101 -0.09 -7.47 -9.57
N GLU A 102 -1.28 -7.23 -9.04
CA GLU A 102 -2.25 -6.25 -9.51
C GLU A 102 -2.47 -5.23 -8.40
N GLU A 103 -2.45 -3.95 -8.75
CA GLU A 103 -2.77 -2.87 -7.82
C GLU A 103 -4.00 -2.08 -8.28
N THR A 104 -4.77 -1.59 -7.31
CA THR A 104 -5.77 -0.54 -7.57
C THR A 104 -5.06 0.80 -7.63
N VAL A 105 -5.34 1.60 -8.67
CA VAL A 105 -4.72 2.91 -8.88
C VAL A 105 -5.68 4.02 -8.45
N PHE A 106 -5.22 4.85 -7.52
CA PHE A 106 -5.93 6.01 -7.00
C PHE A 106 -5.30 7.31 -7.48
N ASN A 107 -6.08 8.39 -7.43
CA ASN A 107 -5.55 9.74 -7.61
C ASN A 107 -4.52 10.10 -6.52
N ALA A 108 -3.79 11.21 -6.70
CA ALA A 108 -2.76 11.64 -5.74
C ALA A 108 -3.27 11.92 -4.31
N ARG A 109 -4.59 12.08 -4.12
CA ARG A 109 -5.22 12.25 -2.80
C ARG A 109 -5.60 10.91 -2.16
N GLY A 110 -5.46 9.79 -2.86
CA GLY A 110 -5.77 8.43 -2.40
C GLY A 110 -7.27 8.11 -2.25
N GLY A 111 -8.17 9.05 -2.56
CA GLY A 111 -9.61 8.92 -2.26
C GLY A 111 -10.49 8.45 -3.41
N GLN A 112 -9.95 8.35 -4.62
CA GLN A 112 -10.72 7.96 -5.81
C GLN A 112 -9.92 6.98 -6.66
N VAL A 113 -10.52 5.82 -6.94
CA VAL A 113 -10.02 4.86 -7.93
C VAL A 113 -10.13 5.48 -9.33
N ILE A 114 -9.03 5.45 -10.06
CA ILE A 114 -8.91 6.00 -11.42
C ILE A 114 -8.31 5.00 -12.41
N GLY A 115 -8.10 3.76 -11.97
CA GLY A 115 -7.52 2.72 -12.81
C GLY A 115 -7.01 1.52 -12.02
N GLU A 116 -6.20 0.74 -12.70
CA GLU A 116 -5.55 -0.48 -12.21
C GLU A 116 -4.17 -0.61 -12.87
N ASP A 117 -3.28 -1.36 -12.26
CA ASP A 117 -2.05 -1.78 -12.92
C ASP A 117 -1.79 -3.28 -12.77
N THR A 118 -0.84 -3.76 -13.57
CA THR A 118 -0.30 -5.11 -13.47
C THR A 118 1.20 -5.02 -13.58
N VAL A 119 1.89 -5.69 -12.68
CA VAL A 119 3.34 -5.71 -12.60
C VAL A 119 3.84 -7.15 -12.69
N ARG A 120 4.94 -7.33 -13.40
CA ARG A 120 5.76 -8.55 -13.37
C ARG A 120 7.19 -8.17 -13.05
N CYS A 121 7.80 -8.85 -12.09
CA CYS A 121 9.20 -8.69 -11.75
C CYS A 121 9.89 -10.05 -11.69
N GLU A 122 11.00 -10.16 -12.40
CA GLU A 122 11.81 -11.38 -12.49
C GLU A 122 13.12 -11.22 -11.71
N LEU A 123 13.50 -12.29 -11.01
CA LEU A 123 14.71 -12.40 -10.21
C LEU A 123 15.90 -12.68 -11.12
N GLY A 124 16.76 -11.68 -11.28
CA GLY A 124 18.09 -11.85 -11.85
C GLY A 124 19.12 -12.21 -10.78
N ILE A 125 20.37 -12.46 -11.21
CA ILE A 125 21.48 -12.79 -10.30
C ILE A 125 21.75 -11.66 -9.30
N ARG A 126 21.60 -10.40 -9.74
CA ARG A 126 21.86 -9.19 -8.94
C ARG A 126 20.83 -8.09 -9.13
N THR A 127 19.74 -8.39 -9.82
CA THR A 127 18.79 -7.39 -10.33
C THR A 127 17.38 -7.92 -10.23
N PHE A 128 16.40 -7.02 -10.23
CA PHE A 128 15.01 -7.34 -10.51
C PHE A 128 14.67 -6.72 -11.85
N ASN A 129 14.30 -7.54 -12.85
CA ASN A 129 13.82 -6.99 -14.12
C ASN A 129 12.29 -6.87 -14.04
N CYS A 130 11.80 -5.63 -13.96
CA CYS A 130 10.39 -5.36 -13.75
C CYS A 130 9.77 -4.67 -14.96
N GLU A 131 8.54 -5.05 -15.26
CA GLU A 131 7.67 -4.40 -16.22
C GLU A 131 6.30 -4.17 -15.59
N ALA A 132 5.69 -3.02 -15.90
CA ALA A 132 4.33 -2.74 -15.46
C ALA A 132 3.53 -2.00 -16.53
N THR A 133 2.22 -2.24 -16.52
CA THR A 133 1.26 -1.48 -17.33
C THR A 133 0.25 -0.81 -16.40
N ILE A 134 0.26 0.51 -16.35
CA ILE A 134 -0.70 1.32 -15.60
C ILE A 134 -1.82 1.72 -16.55
N LYS A 135 -3.04 1.26 -16.29
CA LYS A 135 -4.23 1.62 -17.06
C LYS A 135 -5.03 2.65 -16.28
N LEU A 136 -5.25 3.81 -16.89
CA LEU A 136 -6.08 4.88 -16.32
C LEU A 136 -7.39 4.99 -17.09
N ASP A 137 -8.50 4.92 -16.35
CA ASP A 137 -9.84 4.87 -16.90
C ASP A 137 -10.11 6.05 -17.83
N ARG A 138 -10.56 5.74 -19.06
CA ARG A 138 -10.85 6.72 -20.12
C ARG A 138 -9.66 7.59 -20.55
N ARG A 139 -8.43 7.32 -20.07
CA ARG A 139 -7.23 8.09 -20.42
C ARG A 139 -6.21 7.28 -21.23
N GLY A 140 -6.16 5.96 -21.05
CA GLY A 140 -5.23 5.08 -21.77
C GLY A 140 -4.28 4.35 -20.84
N LYS A 141 -3.17 3.86 -21.38
CA LYS A 141 -2.18 3.06 -20.65
C LYS A 141 -0.81 3.72 -20.65
N ILE A 142 -0.01 3.46 -19.63
CA ILE A 142 1.41 3.81 -19.54
C ILE A 142 2.17 2.51 -19.30
N THR A 143 3.23 2.29 -20.05
CA THR A 143 4.12 1.12 -19.85
C THR A 143 5.45 1.59 -19.27
N VAL A 144 5.96 0.82 -18.32
CA VAL A 144 7.27 1.04 -17.72
C VAL A 144 8.04 -0.28 -17.73
N GLY A 145 9.36 -0.20 -17.79
CA GLY A 145 10.17 -1.42 -17.71
C GLY A 145 11.66 -1.14 -17.57
N GLY A 146 12.33 -1.93 -16.73
CA GLY A 146 13.77 -1.84 -16.53
C GLY A 146 14.29 -2.76 -15.42
N ALA A 147 15.62 -2.85 -15.37
CA ALA A 147 16.32 -3.57 -14.32
C ALA A 147 16.58 -2.65 -13.12
N LEU A 148 16.17 -3.11 -11.93
CA LEU A 148 16.47 -2.49 -10.65
C LEU A 148 17.68 -3.21 -10.03
N PHE A 149 18.75 -2.47 -9.74
CA PHE A 149 20.00 -3.04 -9.23
C PHE A 149 20.07 -3.12 -7.70
N SER A 150 19.15 -2.45 -7.01
CA SER A 150 19.03 -2.51 -5.56
C SER A 150 17.66 -2.00 -5.11
N ARG A 151 17.30 -2.21 -3.85
CA ARG A 151 16.09 -1.60 -3.26
C ARG A 151 16.11 -0.06 -3.21
N ARG A 152 17.28 0.56 -3.38
CA ARG A 152 17.44 2.01 -3.46
C ARG A 152 17.33 2.52 -4.89
N ASP A 153 17.43 1.62 -5.86
CA ASP A 153 17.16 1.92 -7.25
C ASP A 153 15.64 1.90 -7.41
N ASN A 154 15.06 3.09 -7.54
CA ASN A 154 13.61 3.26 -7.61
C ASN A 154 13.18 4.00 -8.87
N VAL A 155 14.06 4.12 -9.86
CA VAL A 155 13.79 4.77 -11.14
C VAL A 155 13.59 3.71 -12.22
N ILE A 156 12.43 3.72 -12.86
CA ILE A 156 12.07 2.79 -13.93
C ILE A 156 11.76 3.60 -15.19
N PRO A 157 12.35 3.27 -16.35
CA PRO A 157 12.01 3.93 -17.60
C PRO A 157 10.52 3.80 -17.94
N VAL A 158 9.91 4.91 -18.35
CA VAL A 158 8.62 4.91 -19.04
C VAL A 158 8.90 4.61 -20.51
N THR A 159 8.43 3.46 -20.98
CA THR A 159 8.74 2.91 -22.31
C THR A 159 7.68 3.26 -23.35
N GLY A 160 6.51 3.76 -22.93
CA GLY A 160 5.45 4.12 -23.86
C GLY A 160 4.10 4.37 -23.20
N GLY A 161 3.09 4.53 -24.04
CA GLY A 161 1.70 4.62 -23.61
C GLY A 161 0.71 4.68 -24.78
N THR A 162 -0.57 4.70 -24.45
CA THR A 162 -1.70 4.76 -25.39
C THR A 162 -2.67 5.86 -25.01
N GLY A 163 -3.61 6.20 -25.91
CA GLY A 163 -4.62 7.23 -25.66
C GLY A 163 -3.97 8.59 -25.35
N ASN A 164 -4.33 9.19 -24.22
CA ASN A 164 -3.74 10.45 -23.74
C ASN A 164 -2.25 10.34 -23.44
N PHE A 165 -1.71 9.12 -23.35
CA PHE A 165 -0.30 8.83 -23.11
C PHE A 165 0.41 8.31 -24.37
N SER A 166 -0.19 8.45 -25.56
CA SER A 166 0.51 8.09 -26.80
C SER A 166 1.83 8.88 -26.95
N GLY A 167 2.90 8.15 -27.28
CA GLY A 167 4.24 8.71 -27.51
C GLY A 167 4.96 9.24 -26.28
N VAL A 168 4.50 8.94 -25.05
CA VAL A 168 5.22 9.38 -23.84
C VAL A 168 6.43 8.49 -23.56
N GLY A 169 7.49 9.11 -23.07
CA GLY A 169 8.60 8.45 -22.38
C GLY A 169 8.85 9.10 -21.02
N GLY A 170 9.99 8.81 -20.41
CA GLY A 170 10.45 9.45 -19.17
C GLY A 170 10.78 8.47 -18.06
N GLU A 171 10.47 8.85 -16.82
CA GLU A 171 10.85 8.11 -15.62
C GLU A 171 9.64 7.89 -14.70
N LEU A 172 9.52 6.69 -14.15
CA LEU A 172 8.68 6.37 -13.00
C LEU A 172 9.59 6.28 -11.77
N ARG A 173 9.21 6.96 -10.69
CA ARG A 173 9.76 6.72 -9.36
C ARG A 173 8.75 6.06 -8.46
N VAL A 174 9.16 4.96 -7.82
CA VAL A 174 8.33 4.20 -6.87
C VAL A 174 8.75 4.55 -5.45
N PHE A 175 7.79 4.89 -4.61
CA PHE A 175 7.97 5.14 -3.20
C PHE A 175 6.98 4.31 -2.38
N SER A 176 7.31 4.00 -1.13
CA SER A 176 6.41 3.33 -0.21
C SER A 176 5.94 4.28 0.89
N LEU A 177 4.62 4.31 1.11
CA LEU A 177 3.98 5.03 2.20
C LEU A 177 3.75 4.10 3.41
N ARG A 178 3.52 4.70 4.57
CA ARG A 178 3.03 3.94 5.74
C ARG A 178 1.67 3.32 5.42
N GLY A 179 1.42 2.13 5.97
CA GLY A 179 0.16 1.41 5.76
C GLY A 179 0.09 0.59 4.47
N GLY A 180 1.23 0.29 3.84
CA GLY A 180 1.30 -0.68 2.74
C GLY A 180 0.94 -0.16 1.35
N LYS A 181 0.67 1.15 1.21
CA LYS A 181 0.43 1.78 -0.10
C LYS A 181 1.73 2.20 -0.77
N SER A 182 1.72 2.23 -2.09
CA SER A 182 2.81 2.75 -2.90
C SER A 182 2.43 4.10 -3.53
N LEU A 183 3.44 4.90 -3.85
CA LEU A 183 3.29 6.14 -4.60
C LEU A 183 4.12 6.07 -5.87
N LEU A 184 3.45 6.23 -7.01
CA LEU A 184 4.06 6.29 -8.32
C LEU A 184 4.15 7.75 -8.74
N VAL A 185 5.38 8.26 -8.92
CA VAL A 185 5.61 9.60 -9.45
C VAL A 185 6.24 9.48 -10.83
N LEU A 186 5.43 9.74 -11.86
CA LEU A 186 5.85 9.65 -13.25
C LEU A 186 6.24 11.04 -13.75
N LYS A 187 7.49 11.22 -14.16
CA LYS A 187 7.96 12.38 -14.90
C LYS A 187 7.89 12.06 -16.39
N LEU A 188 6.86 12.59 -17.06
CA LEU A 188 6.56 12.27 -18.45
C LEU A 188 7.15 13.30 -19.42
N ILE A 189 7.85 12.82 -20.43
CA ILE A 189 8.36 13.62 -21.55
C ILE A 189 7.70 13.19 -22.86
N ARG A 190 7.61 14.13 -23.81
CA ARG A 190 7.18 13.91 -25.19
C ARG A 190 8.16 14.61 -26.13
#